data_AF-A0A9Q3F1T5-F1
#
_entry.id   AF-A0A9Q3F1T5-F1
#
_cell.length_a   1.000
_cell.length_b   1.000
_cell.length_c   1.000
_cell.angle_alpha   90.00
_cell.angle_beta   90.00
_cell.angle_gamma   90.00
#
_symmetry.space_group_name_H-M   'P 1'
#
loop_
_entity.id
_entity.type
_entity.pdbx_description
1 polymer ?
#
loop_
_entity_poly.entity_id
_entity_poly.type
_entity_poly.pdbx_seq_one_letter_code
_entity_poly.pdbx_strand_id
1 'polypeptide(L)'
;MGHMSEERSKERVACTAWSPRWEQELSEYINTCERCQKAHRKHGKKYGLHQHIDEPKHQWETINMDWVTGLFPGGKENFNA
;
A
#
# COMPACT_ATOMS: atom_id res chain seq x y z
N MET A 1 5.78 7.74 19.29
CA MET A 1 6.21 6.33 19.14
C MET A 1 5.65 5.78 17.83
N GLY A 2 6.43 5.89 16.76
CA GLY A 2 6.09 5.37 15.43
C GLY A 2 6.40 3.87 15.36
N HIS A 3 5.50 3.11 14.73
CA HIS A 3 5.63 1.66 14.57
C HIS A 3 6.50 1.41 13.34
N MET A 4 7.68 0.86 13.57
CA MET A 4 8.71 0.65 12.54
C MET A 4 8.60 -0.77 11.96
N SER A 5 9.15 -0.97 10.75
CA SER A 5 9.34 -2.29 10.13
C SER A 5 9.95 -3.30 11.12
N GLU A 6 9.62 -4.59 10.94
CA GLU A 6 10.12 -5.68 11.78
C GLU A 6 11.65 -5.69 11.86
N GLU A 7 12.34 -5.39 10.75
CA GLU A 7 13.81 -5.27 10.69
C GLU A 7 14.35 -4.21 11.65
N ARG A 8 13.74 -3.02 11.69
CA ARG A 8 14.18 -1.94 12.59
C ARG A 8 13.89 -2.26 14.05
N SER A 9 12.87 -3.08 14.31
CA SER A 9 12.59 -3.59 15.65
C SER A 9 13.66 -4.60 16.07
N LYS A 10 14.10 -5.47 15.15
CA LYS A 10 15.19 -6.44 15.39
C LYS A 10 16.53 -5.77 15.66
N GLU A 11 16.92 -4.77 14.86
CA GLU A 11 18.20 -4.06 15.05
C GLU A 11 18.32 -3.40 16.43
N ARG A 12 17.23 -2.82 16.93
CA ARG A 12 17.23 -2.14 18.24
C ARG A 12 17.27 -3.13 19.41
N VAL A 13 16.56 -4.24 19.29
CA VAL A 13 16.54 -5.26 20.33
C VAL A 13 17.85 -6.04 20.32
N ALA A 14 18.46 -6.29 19.15
CA ALA A 14 19.78 -6.94 19.04
C ALA A 14 20.87 -6.23 19.86
N CYS A 15 20.88 -4.89 19.85
CA CYS A 15 21.86 -4.12 20.62
C CYS A 15 21.67 -4.18 22.15
N THR A 16 20.52 -4.64 22.63
CA THR A 16 20.16 -4.67 24.07
C THR A 16 19.74 -6.06 24.57
N ALA A 17 19.71 -7.04 23.68
CA ALA A 17 19.27 -8.39 23.98
C ALA A 17 20.34 -9.16 24.73
N TRP A 18 19.96 -9.64 25.92
CA TRP A 18 20.79 -10.49 26.77
C TRP A 18 20.39 -11.98 26.68
N SER A 19 19.14 -12.26 26.28
CA SER A 19 18.58 -13.62 26.23
C SER A 19 18.92 -14.32 24.92
N PRO A 20 19.30 -15.62 24.89
CA PRO A 20 19.57 -16.35 23.66
C PRO A 20 18.34 -16.58 22.76
N ARG A 21 17.12 -16.30 23.24
CA ARG A 21 15.85 -16.48 22.49
C ARG A 21 15.15 -15.16 22.14
N TRP A 22 15.84 -14.03 22.27
CA TRP A 22 15.26 -12.70 22.08
C TRP A 22 14.59 -12.50 20.71
N GLU A 23 15.09 -13.16 19.65
CA GLU A 23 14.49 -13.09 18.32
C GLU A 23 13.11 -13.77 18.25
N GLN A 24 12.94 -14.89 18.96
CA GLN A 24 11.67 -15.62 19.02
C GLN A 24 10.63 -14.82 19.79
N GLU A 25 11.02 -14.26 20.95
CA GLU A 25 10.17 -13.40 21.77
C GLU A 25 9.74 -12.14 21.01
N LEU A 26 10.65 -11.53 20.24
CA LEU A 26 10.33 -10.37 19.41
C LEU A 26 9.37 -10.72 18.27
N SER A 27 9.59 -11.87 17.62
CA SER A 27 8.69 -12.38 16.58
C SER A 27 7.28 -12.62 17.15
N GLU A 28 7.19 -13.24 18.32
CA GLU A 28 5.92 -13.50 19.00
C GLU A 28 5.22 -12.19 19.40
N TYR A 29 5.97 -11.21 19.91
CA TYR A 29 5.45 -9.88 20.23
C TYR A 29 4.89 -9.16 19.00
N ILE A 30 5.62 -9.16 17.87
CA ILE A 30 5.16 -8.53 16.62
C ILE A 30 3.90 -9.22 16.09
N ASN A 31 3.82 -10.55 16.19
CA ASN A 31 2.68 -11.34 15.71
C ASN A 31 1.43 -11.22 16.61
N THR A 32 1.60 -11.00 17.91
CA THR A 32 0.49 -10.87 18.87
C THR A 32 0.04 -9.41 19.06
N CYS A 33 0.89 -8.44 18.77
CA CYS A 33 0.57 -7.03 18.93
C CYS A 33 -0.42 -6.53 17.86
N GLU A 34 -1.66 -6.24 18.28
CA GLU A 34 -2.72 -5.72 17.43
C GLU A 34 -2.32 -4.43 16.69
N ARG A 35 -1.55 -3.55 17.34
CA ARG A 35 -1.10 -2.29 16.75
C ARG A 35 -0.07 -2.50 15.64
N CYS A 36 0.86 -3.45 15.83
CA CYS A 36 1.81 -3.85 14.80
C CYS A 36 1.07 -4.50 13.63
N GLN A 37 0.16 -5.44 13.89
CA GLN A 37 -0.61 -6.12 12.84
C GLN A 37 -1.51 -5.19 12.02
N LYS A 38 -2.09 -4.14 12.64
CA LYS A 38 -2.89 -3.13 11.92
C LYS A 38 -2.04 -2.16 11.09
N ALA A 39 -0.85 -1.80 11.60
CA ALA A 39 0.06 -0.89 10.91
C ALA A 39 0.81 -1.59 9.76
N HIS A 40 1.19 -2.85 9.97
CA HIS A 40 1.85 -3.70 8.99
C HIS A 40 0.78 -4.35 8.13
N ARG A 41 0.26 -3.59 7.16
CA ARG A 41 -0.56 -4.20 6.11
C ARG A 41 0.28 -5.28 5.45
N LYS A 42 -0.15 -6.54 5.51
CA LYS A 42 0.42 -7.58 4.67
C LYS A 42 0.32 -7.06 3.24
N HIS A 43 1.46 -6.84 2.58
CA HIS A 43 1.46 -6.67 1.14
C HIS A 43 0.87 -7.95 0.59
N GLY A 44 -0.42 -7.91 0.20
CA GLY A 44 -1.10 -9.04 -0.38
C GLY A 44 -0.39 -9.52 -1.64
N LYS A 45 -0.79 -10.69 -2.15
CA LYS A 45 -0.35 -11.16 -3.48
C LYS A 45 -0.38 -9.98 -4.45
N LYS A 46 0.66 -9.86 -5.28
CA LYS A 46 0.72 -8.89 -6.39
C LYS A 46 -0.67 -8.80 -6.99
N TYR A 47 -1.22 -7.59 -7.08
CA TYR A 47 -2.48 -7.31 -7.76
C TYR A 47 -2.54 -8.21 -9.00
N GLY A 48 -3.63 -8.96 -9.18
CA GLY A 48 -3.74 -10.00 -10.19
C GLY A 48 -3.24 -9.52 -11.55
N LEU A 49 -2.79 -10.45 -12.39
CA LEU A 49 -2.32 -10.14 -13.74
C LEU A 49 -3.37 -9.22 -14.40
N HIS A 50 -2.91 -8.07 -14.90
CA HIS A 50 -3.77 -7.07 -15.53
C HIS A 50 -4.75 -7.76 -16.48
N GLN A 51 -6.05 -7.61 -16.25
CA GLN A 51 -7.04 -8.24 -17.12
C GLN A 51 -6.88 -7.64 -18.52
N HIS A 52 -6.69 -8.51 -19.51
CA HIS A 52 -6.59 -8.08 -20.89
C HIS A 52 -7.95 -7.54 -21.34
N ILE A 53 -7.96 -6.34 -21.93
CA ILE A 53 -9.15 -5.80 -22.59
C ILE A 53 -9.10 -6.30 -24.03
N ASP A 54 -10.18 -6.91 -24.51
CA ASP A 54 -10.27 -7.36 -25.90
C ASP A 54 -10.17 -6.16 -26.85
N GLU A 55 -9.39 -6.30 -27.91
CA GLU A 55 -9.22 -5.23 -28.89
C GLU A 55 -10.49 -5.11 -29.74
N PRO A 56 -11.09 -3.90 -29.86
CA PRO A 56 -12.25 -3.69 -30.71
C PRO A 56 -11.89 -3.95 -32.17
N LYS A 57 -12.76 -4.67 -32.89
CA LYS A 57 -12.60 -5.06 -34.30
C LYS A 57 -13.06 -3.95 -35.24
N HIS A 58 -13.90 -3.05 -34.76
CA HIS A 58 -14.46 -1.95 -35.54
C HIS A 58 -14.33 -0.60 -34.83
N GLN A 59 -14.30 0.47 -35.61
CA GLN A 59 -14.28 1.83 -35.09
C GLN A 59 -15.47 2.07 -34.15
N TRP A 60 -15.20 2.68 -32.99
CA TRP A 60 -16.20 3.07 -31.98
C TRP A 60 -16.94 1.91 -31.29
N GLU A 61 -16.44 0.68 -31.38
CA GLU A 61 -17.08 -0.49 -30.76
C GLU A 61 -16.99 -0.47 -29.23
N THR A 62 -15.92 0.09 -28.67
CA THR A 62 -15.73 0.21 -27.22
C THR A 62 -15.25 1.61 -26.88
N ILE A 63 -15.98 2.31 -26.00
CA ILE A 63 -15.65 3.64 -25.51
C ILE A 63 -15.61 3.56 -23.98
N ASN A 64 -14.43 3.78 -23.40
CA ASN A 64 -14.25 3.91 -21.95
C ASN A 64 -14.24 5.39 -21.58
N MET A 65 -15.02 5.78 -20.58
CA MET A 65 -15.07 7.15 -20.07
C MET A 65 -14.85 7.13 -18.55
N ASP A 66 -14.11 8.12 -18.05
CA ASP A 66 -13.88 8.32 -16.62
C ASP A 66 -14.00 9.81 -16.27
N TRP A 67 -14.39 10.10 -15.03
CA TRP A 67 -14.58 11.45 -14.55
C TRP A 67 -13.29 12.00 -13.94
N VAL A 68 -12.81 13.12 -14.47
CA VAL A 68 -11.73 13.88 -13.83
C VAL A 68 -12.35 14.84 -12.82
N THR A 69 -12.13 14.57 -11.53
CA THR A 69 -12.58 15.43 -10.42
C THR A 69 -11.40 16.24 -9.85
N GLY A 70 -11.69 17.31 -9.10
CA GLY A 70 -10.66 18.11 -8.42
C GLY A 70 -9.88 19.07 -9.33
N LEU A 71 -10.43 19.42 -10.49
CA LEU A 71 -9.88 20.49 -11.31
C LEU A 71 -9.96 21.81 -10.55
N PHE A 72 -8.87 22.59 -10.58
CA PHE A 72 -8.88 23.95 -10.05
C PHE A 72 -10.00 24.73 -10.73
N PRO A 73 -10.71 25.64 -10.01
CA PRO A 73 -11.60 26.58 -10.66
C PRO A 73 -10.79 27.28 -11.73
N GLY A 74 -11.22 27.15 -13.00
CA GLY A 74 -10.35 27.58 -14.08
C GLY A 74 -10.08 29.08 -13.99
N GLY A 75 -8.91 29.49 -14.49
CA GLY A 75 -8.50 30.88 -14.49
C GLY A 75 -9.39 31.74 -15.38
N LYS A 76 -8.96 32.98 -15.62
CA LYS A 76 -9.67 33.99 -16.44
C LYS A 76 -10.00 33.55 -17.88
N GLU A 77 -9.52 32.38 -18.30
CA GLU A 77 -9.69 31.75 -19.61
C GLU A 77 -10.51 30.44 -19.50
N ASN A 78 -11.67 30.48 -18.82
CA ASN A 78 -12.62 29.35 -18.82
C ASN A 78 -13.51 29.42 -20.07
N PHE A 79 -13.33 28.48 -20.99
CA PHE A 79 -14.09 28.42 -22.26
C PHE A 79 -15.41 27.64 -22.18
N ASN A 80 -15.93 27.36 -20.98
CA ASN A 80 -17.20 26.65 -20.76
C ASN A 80 -18.43 27.59 -20.92
N ALA A 81 -18.38 28.55 -21.86
CA ALA A 81 -19.49 29.43 -22.19
C ALA A 81 -20.43 28.78 -23.21
#